data_AF-A0A0N1IUX1-F1
#
_entry.id   AF-A0A0N1IUX1-F1
#
_cell.length_a   1.000
_cell.length_b   1.000
_cell.length_c   1.000
_cell.angle_alpha   90.00
_cell.angle_beta   90.00
_cell.angle_gamma   90.00
#
_symmetry.space_group_name_H-M   'P 1'
#
loop_
_entity.id
_entity.type
_entity.pdbx_description
1 polymer ?
#
loop_
_entity_poly.entity_id
_entity_poly.type
_entity_poly.pdbx_seq_one_letter_code
_entity_poly.pdbx_strand_id
1 'polypeptide(L)'
;MRALPIAAVAVLLVVAPVAGVTAPGAVSPSVDPAESADSASPAAPDLPAGPASPGSSTSPADPTVAAGQPATQIETTNLTLRTLSTPPGAETRVGTYARGPDLGSALGFATADADAAVETAAVVDRIEGAEAGVERQQQILVEINRVERAEVALSSRQADAFSAHAAGEMSDRELVDELVRVAATAREYDERLEAIDALAESTDGFSSPGRLDELQVALQVYEGPVRDHALATARGQSSPNDIYVASSEDAVVLATVVDGEYVREVFRTDRWDRGGGDISNDAAIAITEAAYPETAALREPDAFGAGAVQRITIPHEFGVLRTFVSGGTERVFVEHQRVDLAAFPDTEPVAAAGDGFNVTVERTYPGGPVTVTVLDDETGEPVSGVTVTKSVGGGDSRAIGATDENGVVRTLSPAEPYRITVVDEPRVVVLDGIEPLPTPRPVGDE
;
A
#
# COMPACT_ATOMS: atom_id res chain seq x y z
N MET A 1 -42.07 28.96 -41.64
CA MET A 1 -42.86 28.76 -40.40
C MET A 1 -42.74 27.30 -39.98
N ARG A 2 -42.92 27.00 -38.68
CA ARG A 2 -42.87 25.68 -37.99
C ARG A 2 -43.48 24.51 -38.82
N ALA A 3 -43.10 23.24 -38.68
CA ALA A 3 -42.85 22.49 -37.44
C ALA A 3 -42.13 21.12 -37.67
N LEU A 4 -41.61 20.55 -36.57
CA LEU A 4 -41.20 19.13 -36.37
C LEU A 4 -42.44 18.18 -36.36
N PRO A 5 -42.35 16.82 -36.48
CA PRO A 5 -41.70 16.00 -35.44
C PRO A 5 -41.12 14.59 -35.76
N ILE A 6 -40.23 14.15 -34.85
CA ILE A 6 -40.01 12.78 -34.29
C ILE A 6 -39.67 11.61 -35.25
N ALA A 7 -38.51 10.99 -35.01
CA ALA A 7 -38.19 9.61 -35.38
C ALA A 7 -37.74 8.83 -34.12
N ALA A 8 -38.11 7.56 -34.01
CA ALA A 8 -37.86 6.73 -32.83
C ALA A 8 -36.51 6.00 -32.90
N VAL A 9 -35.86 5.83 -31.74
CA VAL A 9 -34.67 4.97 -31.58
C VAL A 9 -35.10 3.61 -31.05
N ALA A 10 -34.71 2.54 -31.74
CA ALA A 10 -34.91 1.16 -31.29
C ALA A 10 -33.66 0.65 -30.58
N VAL A 11 -33.84 0.08 -29.39
CA VAL A 11 -32.77 -0.61 -28.64
C VAL A 11 -32.59 -2.01 -29.21
N LEU A 12 -31.36 -2.37 -29.57
CA LEU A 12 -31.01 -3.72 -30.05
C LEU A 12 -30.25 -4.48 -28.95
N LEU A 13 -30.90 -5.50 -28.40
CA LEU A 13 -30.39 -6.34 -27.33
C LEU A 13 -29.96 -7.68 -27.96
N VAL A 14 -28.68 -8.03 -27.89
CA VAL A 14 -28.16 -9.32 -28.40
C VAL A 14 -27.53 -10.10 -27.26
N VAL A 15 -28.20 -11.18 -26.89
CA VAL A 15 -27.66 -12.27 -26.05
C VAL A 15 -27.50 -13.48 -26.96
N ALA A 16 -26.36 -14.16 -26.91
CA ALA A 16 -26.14 -15.45 -27.54
C ALA A 16 -25.45 -16.41 -26.55
N PRO A 17 -25.93 -17.66 -26.38
CA PRO A 17 -25.37 -18.61 -25.42
C PRO A 17 -24.38 -19.59 -26.06
N VAL A 18 -23.47 -20.14 -25.25
CA VAL A 18 -22.75 -21.39 -25.60
C VAL A 18 -22.81 -22.34 -24.40
N ALA A 19 -23.20 -23.59 -24.67
CA ALA A 19 -23.33 -24.65 -23.67
C ALA A 19 -21.98 -25.37 -23.43
N GLY A 20 -21.87 -26.06 -22.28
CA GLY A 20 -20.62 -26.69 -21.85
C GLY A 20 -20.28 -28.04 -22.49
N VAL A 21 -19.09 -28.54 -22.15
CA VAL A 21 -18.59 -29.89 -22.46
C VAL A 21 -18.04 -30.51 -21.17
N THR A 22 -18.29 -31.80 -20.96
CA THR A 22 -17.86 -32.56 -19.78
C THR A 22 -16.93 -33.71 -20.16
N ALA A 23 -15.86 -33.90 -19.35
CA ALA A 23 -15.10 -35.16 -19.17
C ALA A 23 -14.30 -35.70 -20.39
N PRO A 24 -13.35 -36.66 -20.21
CA PRO A 24 -12.98 -37.41 -19.00
C PRO A 24 -11.49 -37.29 -18.58
N GLY A 25 -11.15 -37.81 -17.39
CA GLY A 25 -9.78 -37.79 -16.83
C GLY A 25 -9.04 -39.12 -16.91
N ALA A 26 -7.78 -39.15 -16.44
CA ALA A 26 -7.05 -40.38 -16.12
C ALA A 26 -5.86 -40.16 -15.16
N VAL A 27 -5.85 -40.93 -14.08
CA VAL A 27 -4.72 -41.62 -13.38
C VAL A 27 -3.40 -40.90 -13.05
N SER A 28 -3.02 -40.96 -11.76
CA SER A 28 -1.61 -41.01 -11.30
C SER A 28 -1.00 -42.38 -11.62
N PRO A 29 0.34 -42.48 -11.68
CA PRO A 29 0.99 -43.44 -10.78
C PRO A 29 2.34 -42.97 -10.17
N SER A 30 2.63 -43.47 -8.97
CA SER A 30 3.96 -43.40 -8.33
C SER A 30 4.75 -44.68 -8.62
N VAL A 31 6.03 -44.59 -9.04
CA VAL A 31 6.99 -45.72 -9.05
C VAL A 31 8.45 -45.22 -8.89
N ASP A 32 9.07 -45.53 -7.75
CA ASP A 32 10.52 -45.81 -7.57
C ASP A 32 10.77 -47.31 -7.88
N PRO A 33 12.01 -47.87 -8.11
CA PRO A 33 13.33 -47.38 -7.63
C PRO A 33 14.60 -47.67 -8.52
N ALA A 34 15.74 -47.08 -8.10
CA ALA A 34 17.10 -47.65 -7.93
C ALA A 34 17.98 -48.32 -9.05
N GLU A 35 19.30 -48.33 -8.71
CA GLU A 35 20.46 -49.13 -9.18
C GLU A 35 21.17 -48.79 -10.52
N SER A 36 22.41 -48.27 -10.40
CA SER A 36 23.64 -48.95 -10.89
C SER A 36 24.92 -48.23 -10.43
N ALA A 37 25.91 -49.00 -10.00
CA ALA A 37 27.30 -48.56 -9.80
C ALA A 37 28.23 -49.45 -10.65
N ASP A 38 29.41 -48.94 -11.05
CA ASP A 38 30.73 -49.49 -10.64
C ASP A 38 31.93 -48.89 -11.44
N SER A 39 33.06 -48.74 -10.73
CA SER A 39 34.49 -48.71 -11.09
C SER A 39 35.00 -48.43 -12.53
N ALA A 40 36.01 -47.56 -12.66
CA ALA A 40 37.44 -47.97 -12.61
C ALA A 40 38.44 -46.80 -12.88
N SER A 41 39.63 -46.87 -12.26
CA SER A 41 40.78 -45.95 -12.46
C SER A 41 41.99 -46.72 -13.02
N PRO A 42 43.00 -46.04 -13.61
CA PRO A 42 44.37 -46.47 -13.31
C PRO A 42 45.47 -45.37 -13.18
N ALA A 43 46.29 -45.55 -12.13
CA ALA A 43 47.77 -45.52 -12.08
C ALA A 43 48.62 -44.22 -12.24
N ALA A 44 49.65 -44.13 -11.39
CA ALA A 44 50.82 -43.22 -11.41
C ALA A 44 52.14 -44.00 -11.65
N PRO A 45 53.32 -43.33 -11.80
CA PRO A 45 54.21 -43.01 -10.65
C PRO A 45 54.83 -41.57 -10.79
N ASP A 46 55.93 -41.09 -10.17
CA ASP A 46 57.04 -41.66 -9.36
C ASP A 46 57.69 -40.59 -8.41
N LEU A 47 58.89 -40.84 -7.87
CA LEU A 47 59.66 -40.07 -6.86
C LEU A 47 61.16 -39.90 -7.27
N PRO A 48 62.10 -39.31 -6.48
CA PRO A 48 62.07 -38.61 -5.16
C PRO A 48 62.57 -37.13 -5.26
N ALA A 49 63.05 -36.35 -4.26
CA ALA A 49 63.48 -36.53 -2.86
C ALA A 49 63.34 -35.21 -2.02
N GLY A 50 63.93 -35.15 -0.80
CA GLY A 50 63.93 -33.97 0.11
C GLY A 50 65.32 -33.64 0.70
N PRO A 51 65.46 -33.04 1.91
CA PRO A 51 64.48 -32.50 2.88
C PRO A 51 64.43 -30.94 2.85
N ALA A 52 63.97 -30.12 3.81
CA ALA A 52 63.59 -30.27 5.24
C ALA A 52 62.52 -29.24 5.72
N SER A 53 62.32 -29.14 7.05
CA SER A 53 61.20 -28.49 7.76
C SER A 53 61.60 -27.20 8.53
N PRO A 54 60.71 -26.49 9.29
CA PRO A 54 59.28 -26.73 9.55
C PRO A 54 58.33 -25.51 9.46
N GLY A 55 57.01 -25.77 9.42
CA GLY A 55 55.95 -24.75 9.47
C GLY A 55 54.54 -25.34 9.34
N SER A 56 54.05 -25.96 10.42
CA SER A 56 52.74 -26.64 10.62
C SER A 56 51.54 -26.04 9.84
N SER A 57 50.84 -26.83 9.02
CA SER A 57 49.56 -27.54 9.34
C SER A 57 48.28 -26.68 9.18
N THR A 58 47.16 -27.13 8.59
CA THR A 58 46.78 -28.42 7.97
C THR A 58 45.56 -28.23 7.02
N SER A 59 45.32 -29.22 6.15
CA SER A 59 44.34 -29.33 5.04
C SER A 59 42.85 -28.96 5.27
N PRO A 60 42.08 -28.76 4.18
CA PRO A 60 40.65 -28.40 4.20
C PRO A 60 39.70 -29.60 4.32
N ALA A 61 38.43 -29.31 4.60
CA ALA A 61 37.30 -30.23 4.48
C ALA A 61 36.05 -29.49 3.96
N ASP A 62 35.23 -30.20 3.18
CA ASP A 62 34.06 -29.70 2.43
C ASP A 62 32.83 -29.40 3.33
N PRO A 63 31.77 -28.74 2.80
CA PRO A 63 30.85 -27.97 3.61
C PRO A 63 29.77 -28.81 4.30
N THR A 64 29.50 -28.47 5.57
CA THR A 64 28.24 -28.83 6.22
C THR A 64 27.33 -27.60 6.20
N VAL A 65 26.12 -27.77 5.65
CA VAL A 65 25.08 -26.74 5.66
C VAL A 65 24.71 -26.43 7.11
N ALA A 66 24.99 -25.21 7.56
CA ALA A 66 24.54 -24.68 8.84
C ALA A 66 23.47 -23.61 8.58
N ALA A 67 22.20 -24.04 8.55
CA ALA A 67 21.09 -23.10 8.70
C ALA A 67 21.11 -22.53 10.12
N GLY A 68 20.90 -21.22 10.25
CA GLY A 68 20.88 -20.54 11.56
C GLY A 68 21.56 -19.17 11.57
N GLN A 69 21.06 -18.22 10.78
CA GLN A 69 21.11 -16.84 11.24
C GLN A 69 20.15 -16.72 12.43
N PRO A 70 20.54 -16.07 13.54
CA PRO A 70 19.60 -15.75 14.60
C PRO A 70 18.62 -14.72 14.04
N ALA A 71 17.35 -15.10 13.90
CA ALA A 71 16.29 -14.11 13.92
C ALA A 71 16.42 -13.36 15.23
N THR A 72 16.63 -12.04 15.17
CA THR A 72 16.62 -11.19 16.35
C THR A 72 15.25 -11.38 17.00
N GLN A 73 15.19 -12.04 18.16
CA GLN A 73 13.95 -12.13 18.93
C GLN A 73 13.66 -10.75 19.48
N ILE A 74 13.00 -9.92 18.68
CA ILE A 74 12.39 -8.69 19.15
C ILE A 74 11.33 -9.12 20.15
N GLU A 75 11.40 -8.61 21.38
CA GLU A 75 10.29 -8.75 22.31
C GLU A 75 9.12 -7.97 21.72
N THR A 76 8.09 -8.67 21.25
CA THR A 76 6.89 -8.06 20.64
C THR A 76 6.21 -7.08 21.59
N THR A 77 6.37 -7.26 22.90
CA THR A 77 5.96 -6.35 23.97
C THR A 77 6.62 -4.96 23.94
N ASN A 78 7.72 -4.80 23.19
CA ASN A 78 8.50 -3.56 23.05
C ASN A 78 8.66 -3.17 21.56
N LEU A 79 7.92 -3.78 20.65
CA LEU A 79 7.95 -3.47 19.22
C LEU A 79 7.09 -2.24 18.94
N THR A 80 7.68 -1.21 18.33
CA THR A 80 6.93 -0.05 17.83
C THR A 80 7.03 0.11 16.33
N LEU A 81 5.90 -0.10 15.65
CA LEU A 81 5.69 0.16 14.23
C LEU A 81 5.53 1.66 14.00
N ARG A 82 6.67 2.34 13.77
CA ARG A 82 6.68 3.76 13.44
C ARG A 82 5.90 4.04 12.17
N THR A 83 5.25 5.20 12.10
CA THR A 83 4.50 5.66 10.93
C THR A 83 4.67 7.14 10.66
N LEU A 84 4.84 7.47 9.38
CA LEU A 84 4.84 8.82 8.86
C LEU A 84 3.50 9.55 9.19
N SER A 85 3.56 10.87 9.28
CA SER A 85 2.39 11.72 9.54
C SER A 85 2.61 13.12 8.99
N THR A 86 1.62 14.01 9.08
CA THR A 86 1.76 15.43 8.69
C THR A 86 2.93 16.12 9.43
N PRO A 87 3.54 17.18 8.88
CA PRO A 87 4.71 17.81 9.49
C PRO A 87 4.46 18.23 10.94
N PRO A 88 5.40 17.99 11.87
CA PRO A 88 5.29 18.46 13.25
C PRO A 88 4.99 19.96 13.34
N GLY A 89 3.97 20.33 14.11
CA GLY A 89 3.53 21.72 14.27
C GLY A 89 2.74 22.31 13.08
N ALA A 90 2.54 21.59 11.97
CA ALA A 90 1.69 22.05 10.88
C ALA A 90 0.20 22.04 11.26
N GLU A 91 -0.53 23.09 10.88
CA GLU A 91 -1.98 23.09 10.96
C GLU A 91 -2.53 21.94 10.10
N THR A 92 -3.17 20.98 10.77
CA THR A 92 -3.64 19.74 10.16
C THR A 92 -5.15 19.67 10.32
N ARG A 93 -5.88 19.57 9.19
CA ARG A 93 -7.30 19.27 9.21
C ARG A 93 -7.49 17.76 9.26
N VAL A 94 -8.29 17.28 10.21
CA VAL A 94 -8.58 15.84 10.40
C VAL A 94 -10.07 15.58 10.26
N GLY A 95 -10.41 14.44 9.67
CA GLY A 95 -11.77 13.97 9.49
C GLY A 95 -11.86 12.44 9.41
N THR A 96 -13.08 11.92 9.46
CA THR A 96 -13.36 10.49 9.24
C THR A 96 -14.78 10.36 8.73
N TYR A 97 -14.95 9.63 7.62
CA TYR A 97 -16.25 9.45 6.99
C TYR A 97 -16.43 8.03 6.46
N ALA A 98 -17.68 7.56 6.45
CA ALA A 98 -18.05 6.29 5.85
C ALA A 98 -18.00 6.40 4.31
N ARG A 99 -17.12 5.62 3.70
CA ARG A 99 -17.09 5.33 2.26
C ARG A 99 -18.05 4.19 1.97
N GLY A 100 -18.76 4.29 0.85
CA GLY A 100 -19.66 3.25 0.35
C GLY A 100 -19.78 3.34 -1.17
N PRO A 101 -20.61 2.49 -1.80
CA PRO A 101 -20.88 2.54 -3.22
C PRO A 101 -21.42 3.91 -3.67
N ASP A 102 -20.82 4.48 -4.72
CA ASP A 102 -21.24 5.74 -5.32
C ASP A 102 -21.28 5.59 -6.84
N LEU A 103 -22.49 5.56 -7.41
CA LEU A 103 -22.68 5.40 -8.85
C LEU A 103 -22.14 6.57 -9.67
N GLY A 104 -22.10 7.79 -9.11
CA GLY A 104 -21.58 8.97 -9.78
C GLY A 104 -20.06 8.88 -9.93
N SER A 105 -19.36 8.66 -8.81
CA SER A 105 -17.91 8.48 -8.83
C SER A 105 -17.51 7.20 -9.60
N ALA A 106 -18.22 6.08 -9.42
CA ALA A 106 -17.95 4.84 -10.16
C ALA A 106 -18.08 5.00 -11.69
N LEU A 107 -19.13 5.68 -12.17
CA LEU A 107 -19.27 5.98 -13.60
C LEU A 107 -18.17 6.92 -14.09
N GLY A 108 -17.83 7.95 -13.31
CA GLY A 108 -16.74 8.88 -13.65
C GLY A 108 -15.38 8.19 -13.79
N PHE A 109 -15.05 7.28 -12.88
CA PHE A 109 -13.85 6.45 -12.99
C PHE A 109 -13.93 5.52 -14.21
N ALA A 110 -15.06 4.84 -14.45
CA ALA A 110 -15.20 3.95 -15.60
C ALA A 110 -15.11 4.68 -16.96
N THR A 111 -15.55 5.94 -17.04
CA THR A 111 -15.33 6.77 -18.24
C THR A 111 -13.86 7.19 -18.38
N ALA A 112 -13.18 7.52 -17.29
CA ALA A 112 -11.75 7.85 -17.32
C ALA A 112 -10.90 6.66 -17.79
N ASP A 113 -11.12 5.46 -17.23
CA ASP A 113 -10.45 4.22 -17.65
C ASP A 113 -10.66 3.93 -19.16
N ALA A 114 -11.86 4.21 -19.69
CA ALA A 114 -12.17 4.00 -21.11
C ALA A 114 -11.50 5.03 -22.02
N ASP A 115 -11.52 6.32 -21.64
CA ASP A 115 -10.85 7.39 -22.38
C ASP A 115 -9.32 7.17 -22.38
N ALA A 116 -8.75 6.76 -21.23
CA ALA A 116 -7.36 6.38 -21.05
C ALA A 116 -6.91 5.25 -21.99
N ALA A 117 -7.68 4.16 -22.03
CA ALA A 117 -7.40 3.02 -22.90
C ALA A 117 -7.45 3.40 -24.39
N VAL A 118 -8.40 4.27 -24.78
CA VAL A 118 -8.50 4.79 -26.16
C VAL A 118 -7.31 5.71 -26.50
N GLU A 119 -6.88 6.57 -25.57
CA GLU A 119 -5.70 7.40 -25.81
C GLU A 119 -4.42 6.57 -25.93
N THR A 120 -4.20 5.60 -25.05
CA THR A 120 -3.02 4.72 -25.11
C THR A 120 -3.01 3.90 -26.41
N ALA A 121 -4.15 3.34 -26.85
CA ALA A 121 -4.26 2.68 -28.15
C ALA A 121 -3.94 3.63 -29.32
N ALA A 122 -4.44 4.87 -29.31
CA ALA A 122 -4.18 5.86 -30.35
C ALA A 122 -2.72 6.39 -30.34
N VAL A 123 -1.98 6.23 -29.24
CA VAL A 123 -0.53 6.46 -29.16
C VAL A 123 0.23 5.30 -29.79
N VAL A 124 -0.12 4.05 -29.44
CA VAL A 124 0.48 2.83 -30.02
C VAL A 124 0.30 2.79 -31.54
N ASP A 125 -0.93 2.93 -32.04
CA ASP A 125 -1.26 2.96 -33.48
C ASP A 125 -0.41 3.98 -34.26
N ARG A 126 -0.12 5.13 -33.62
CA ARG A 126 0.67 6.22 -34.24
C ARG A 126 2.16 5.88 -34.33
N ILE A 127 2.72 5.26 -33.30
CA ILE A 127 4.13 4.85 -33.25
C ILE A 127 4.35 3.66 -34.20
N GLU A 128 3.43 2.71 -34.24
CA GLU A 128 3.45 1.60 -35.19
C GLU A 128 3.29 2.07 -36.64
N GLY A 129 2.39 3.03 -36.90
CA GLY A 129 2.15 3.58 -38.23
C GLY A 129 3.25 4.48 -38.80
N ALA A 130 4.22 4.92 -37.98
CA ALA A 130 5.35 5.74 -38.41
C ALA A 130 6.38 4.94 -39.24
N GLU A 131 7.15 5.62 -40.11
CA GLU A 131 8.21 4.96 -40.88
C GLU A 131 9.31 4.38 -39.96
N ALA A 132 9.79 3.19 -40.32
CA ALA A 132 10.74 2.43 -39.51
C ALA A 132 12.08 3.18 -39.32
N GLY A 133 12.66 3.07 -38.13
CA GLY A 133 13.87 3.77 -37.74
C GLY A 133 13.57 5.17 -37.17
N VAL A 134 14.18 6.20 -37.75
CA VAL A 134 14.31 7.53 -37.13
C VAL A 134 12.96 8.22 -36.84
N GLU A 135 11.92 8.01 -37.65
CA GLU A 135 10.60 8.61 -37.38
C GLU A 135 9.94 7.95 -36.15
N ARG A 136 9.88 6.62 -36.12
CA ARG A 136 9.36 5.87 -34.97
C ARG A 136 10.09 6.21 -33.66
N GLN A 137 11.43 6.30 -33.69
CA GLN A 137 12.24 6.74 -32.55
C GLN A 137 11.86 8.14 -32.05
N GLN A 138 11.58 9.08 -32.96
CA GLN A 138 11.11 10.42 -32.59
C GLN A 138 9.72 10.40 -31.97
N GLN A 139 8.78 9.60 -32.49
CA GLN A 139 7.43 9.48 -31.90
C GLN A 139 7.49 8.94 -30.47
N ILE A 140 8.28 7.89 -30.22
CA ILE A 140 8.52 7.34 -28.87
C ILE A 140 9.03 8.44 -27.92
N LEU A 141 10.08 9.17 -28.31
CA LEU A 141 10.64 10.24 -27.48
C LEU A 141 9.65 11.40 -27.24
N VAL A 142 8.79 11.72 -28.22
CA VAL A 142 7.75 12.76 -28.09
C VAL A 142 6.69 12.36 -27.05
N GLU A 143 6.27 11.10 -27.03
CA GLU A 143 5.24 10.64 -26.09
C GLU A 143 5.82 10.42 -24.68
N ILE A 144 7.09 9.98 -24.52
CA ILE A 144 7.78 10.01 -23.21
C ILE A 144 7.82 11.45 -22.66
N ASN A 145 8.26 12.42 -23.48
CA ASN A 145 8.24 13.85 -23.14
C ASN A 145 6.82 14.40 -22.87
N ARG A 146 5.76 13.69 -23.29
CA ARG A 146 4.37 14.07 -23.04
C ARG A 146 3.92 13.57 -21.67
N VAL A 147 4.22 12.32 -21.33
CA VAL A 147 3.94 11.75 -20.00
C VAL A 147 4.73 12.51 -18.92
N GLU A 148 6.01 12.80 -19.16
CA GLU A 148 6.88 13.59 -18.25
C GLU A 148 6.24 14.96 -17.89
N ARG A 149 5.71 15.69 -18.87
CA ARG A 149 5.00 16.96 -18.61
C ARG A 149 3.62 16.77 -17.96
N ALA A 150 3.01 15.60 -18.13
CA ALA A 150 1.72 15.29 -17.54
C ALA A 150 1.86 14.87 -16.06
N GLU A 151 2.94 14.16 -15.69
CA GLU A 151 3.36 13.92 -14.30
C GLU A 151 3.51 15.24 -13.55
N VAL A 152 4.19 16.23 -14.14
CA VAL A 152 4.40 17.53 -13.47
C VAL A 152 3.08 18.21 -13.15
N ALA A 153 2.09 18.12 -14.04
CA ALA A 153 0.74 18.64 -13.81
C ALA A 153 -0.05 17.79 -12.79
N LEU A 154 0.16 16.48 -12.76
CA LEU A 154 -0.42 15.55 -11.78
C LEU A 154 0.08 15.86 -10.35
N SER A 155 1.39 16.14 -10.22
CA SER A 155 2.03 16.59 -8.99
C SER A 155 1.40 17.86 -8.43
N SER A 156 1.26 18.90 -9.28
CA SER A 156 0.60 20.15 -8.89
C SER A 156 -0.85 19.94 -8.47
N ARG A 157 -1.60 19.13 -9.23
CA ARG A 157 -3.00 18.80 -8.93
C ARG A 157 -3.18 18.12 -7.58
N GLN A 158 -2.26 17.22 -7.21
CA GLN A 158 -2.27 16.58 -5.90
C GLN A 158 -1.97 17.59 -4.77
N ALA A 159 -0.96 18.43 -4.93
CA ALA A 159 -0.60 19.46 -3.95
C ALA A 159 -1.75 20.47 -3.76
N ASP A 160 -2.36 20.94 -4.85
CA ASP A 160 -3.53 21.82 -4.82
C ASP A 160 -4.70 21.19 -4.04
N ALA A 161 -4.92 19.89 -4.17
CA ALA A 161 -5.95 19.16 -3.42
C ALA A 161 -5.64 19.05 -1.92
N PHE A 162 -4.37 18.82 -1.54
CA PHE A 162 -3.94 18.80 -0.13
C PHE A 162 -4.19 20.17 0.53
N SER A 163 -3.77 21.24 -0.13
CA SER A 163 -3.97 22.63 0.30
C SER A 163 -5.45 23.01 0.40
N ALA A 164 -6.25 22.70 -0.63
CA ALA A 164 -7.69 22.98 -0.64
C ALA A 164 -8.44 22.23 0.47
N HIS A 165 -8.07 20.98 0.75
CA HIS A 165 -8.64 20.25 1.89
C HIS A 165 -8.20 20.87 3.22
N ALA A 166 -6.91 21.14 3.41
CA ALA A 166 -6.38 21.76 4.63
C ALA A 166 -7.05 23.11 4.94
N ALA A 167 -7.28 23.94 3.91
CA ALA A 167 -7.94 25.24 3.99
C ALA A 167 -9.46 25.19 4.25
N GLY A 168 -10.09 24.01 4.19
CA GLY A 168 -11.54 23.87 4.36
C GLY A 168 -12.37 23.95 3.08
N GLU A 169 -11.74 24.13 1.92
CA GLU A 169 -12.40 24.36 0.62
C GLU A 169 -12.89 23.07 -0.05
N MET A 170 -12.28 21.93 0.30
CA MET A 170 -12.61 20.59 -0.18
C MET A 170 -13.01 19.67 0.98
N SER A 171 -14.06 18.86 0.87
CA SER A 171 -14.43 17.90 1.92
C SER A 171 -13.56 16.63 1.89
N ASP A 172 -13.54 15.88 3.00
CA ASP A 172 -12.80 14.63 3.17
C ASP A 172 -13.04 13.64 2.02
N ARG A 173 -14.30 13.55 1.55
CA ARG A 173 -14.71 12.71 0.41
C ARG A 173 -14.21 13.25 -0.92
N GLU A 174 -14.31 14.56 -1.14
CA GLU A 174 -13.85 15.19 -2.38
C GLU A 174 -12.33 15.09 -2.53
N LEU A 175 -11.58 15.20 -1.42
CA LEU A 175 -10.16 14.93 -1.39
C LEU A 175 -9.88 13.49 -1.81
N VAL A 176 -10.43 12.50 -1.11
CA VAL A 176 -10.20 11.09 -1.45
C VAL A 176 -10.61 10.78 -2.89
N ASP A 177 -11.70 11.35 -3.41
CA ASP A 177 -12.09 11.18 -4.82
C ASP A 177 -11.09 11.79 -5.80
N GLU A 178 -10.55 12.99 -5.53
CA GLU A 178 -9.52 13.59 -6.38
C GLU A 178 -8.20 12.82 -6.29
N LEU A 179 -7.84 12.34 -5.10
CA LEU A 179 -6.66 11.51 -4.87
C LEU A 179 -6.76 10.13 -5.55
N VAL A 180 -7.97 9.57 -5.70
CA VAL A 180 -8.23 8.38 -6.52
C VAL A 180 -8.15 8.68 -8.02
N ARG A 181 -8.62 9.85 -8.49
CA ARG A 181 -8.42 10.27 -9.90
C ARG A 181 -6.94 10.43 -10.21
N VAL A 182 -6.18 11.03 -9.31
CA VAL A 182 -4.72 11.18 -9.43
C VAL A 182 -4.03 9.81 -9.57
N ALA A 183 -4.36 8.85 -8.69
CA ALA A 183 -3.82 7.49 -8.78
C ALA A 183 -4.23 6.76 -10.08
N ALA A 184 -5.46 6.96 -10.56
CA ALA A 184 -5.92 6.36 -11.82
C ALA A 184 -5.17 6.92 -13.04
N THR A 185 -4.96 8.24 -13.11
CA THR A 185 -4.17 8.87 -14.17
C THR A 185 -2.68 8.50 -14.07
N ALA A 186 -2.14 8.28 -12.88
CA ALA A 186 -0.77 7.77 -12.73
C ALA A 186 -0.62 6.36 -13.34
N ARG A 187 -1.55 5.44 -13.03
CA ARG A 187 -1.57 4.08 -13.60
C ARG A 187 -1.75 4.07 -15.12
N GLU A 188 -2.64 4.91 -15.66
CA GLU A 188 -2.76 5.12 -17.12
C GLU A 188 -1.42 5.51 -17.76
N TYR A 189 -0.66 6.39 -17.10
CA TYR A 189 0.63 6.85 -17.61
C TYR A 189 1.71 5.77 -17.50
N ASP A 190 1.70 4.95 -16.45
CA ASP A 190 2.61 3.81 -16.27
C ASP A 190 2.36 2.72 -17.34
N GLU A 191 1.10 2.30 -17.52
CA GLU A 191 0.65 1.38 -18.58
C GLU A 191 1.03 1.89 -19.99
N ARG A 192 0.94 3.21 -20.20
CA ARG A 192 1.34 3.85 -21.47
C ARG A 192 2.86 3.83 -21.66
N LEU A 193 3.65 4.00 -20.60
CA LEU A 193 5.10 3.90 -20.67
C LEU A 193 5.56 2.46 -20.90
N GLU A 194 4.92 1.46 -20.29
CA GLU A 194 5.16 0.03 -20.57
C GLU A 194 4.90 -0.30 -22.05
N ALA A 195 3.78 0.18 -22.62
CA ALA A 195 3.48 0.01 -24.04
C ALA A 195 4.50 0.72 -24.95
N ILE A 196 5.00 1.90 -24.55
CA ILE A 196 6.04 2.65 -25.28
C ILE A 196 7.41 1.95 -25.18
N ASP A 197 7.72 1.32 -24.05
CA ASP A 197 8.95 0.56 -23.82
C ASP A 197 9.01 -0.68 -24.73
N ALA A 198 7.94 -1.48 -24.79
CA ALA A 198 7.83 -2.60 -25.72
C ALA A 198 7.97 -2.15 -27.20
N LEU A 199 7.47 -0.96 -27.56
CA LEU A 199 7.67 -0.36 -28.87
C LEU A 199 9.12 0.11 -29.10
N ALA A 200 9.82 0.51 -28.04
CA ALA A 200 11.24 0.85 -28.10
C ALA A 200 12.11 -0.40 -28.32
N GLU A 201 11.88 -1.47 -27.57
CA GLU A 201 12.58 -2.76 -27.72
C GLU A 201 12.38 -3.37 -29.12
N SER A 202 11.19 -3.24 -29.70
CA SER A 202 10.89 -3.74 -31.05
C SER A 202 11.44 -2.85 -32.19
N THR A 203 12.05 -1.72 -31.88
CA THR A 203 12.56 -0.78 -32.89
C THR A 203 14.06 -0.99 -33.13
N ASP A 204 14.42 -1.44 -34.34
CA ASP A 204 15.81 -1.71 -34.75
C ASP A 204 16.78 -0.56 -34.41
N GLY A 205 17.83 -0.88 -33.65
CA GLY A 205 18.88 0.06 -33.27
C GLY A 205 18.45 1.14 -32.27
N PHE A 206 17.33 0.93 -31.57
CA PHE A 206 16.84 1.78 -30.49
C PHE A 206 16.74 0.97 -29.18
N SER A 207 16.69 1.69 -28.07
CA SER A 207 16.39 1.16 -26.74
C SER A 207 15.74 2.29 -25.96
N SER A 208 14.90 1.97 -24.98
CA SER A 208 14.32 2.95 -24.09
C SER A 208 15.42 3.76 -23.38
N PRO A 209 15.24 5.08 -23.22
CA PRO A 209 16.13 5.89 -22.41
C PRO A 209 15.83 5.65 -20.93
N GLY A 210 16.83 5.49 -20.06
CA GLY A 210 16.64 5.17 -18.63
C GLY A 210 15.69 6.11 -17.85
N ARG A 211 15.50 7.34 -18.33
CA ARG A 211 14.46 8.26 -17.83
C ARG A 211 13.01 7.76 -17.99
N LEU A 212 12.78 6.71 -18.78
CA LEU A 212 11.49 6.01 -18.86
C LEU A 212 11.26 5.25 -17.55
N ASP A 213 12.23 4.43 -17.14
CA ASP A 213 12.22 3.67 -15.89
C ASP A 213 12.12 4.61 -14.67
N GLU A 214 12.88 5.72 -14.69
CA GLU A 214 12.80 6.77 -13.66
C GLU A 214 11.39 7.36 -13.56
N LEU A 215 10.72 7.58 -14.69
CA LEU A 215 9.37 8.14 -14.75
C LEU A 215 8.30 7.13 -14.32
N GLN A 216 8.43 5.84 -14.66
CA GLN A 216 7.58 4.76 -14.15
C GLN A 216 7.66 4.68 -12.62
N VAL A 217 8.88 4.68 -12.07
CA VAL A 217 9.10 4.68 -10.60
C VAL A 217 8.54 5.95 -9.96
N ALA A 218 8.65 7.10 -10.62
CA ALA A 218 8.05 8.35 -10.15
C ALA A 218 6.52 8.35 -10.19
N LEU A 219 5.87 7.65 -11.13
CA LEU A 219 4.39 7.56 -11.20
C LEU A 219 3.81 6.73 -10.05
N GLN A 220 4.50 5.68 -9.61
CA GLN A 220 4.07 4.79 -8.52
C GLN A 220 3.90 5.50 -7.16
N VAL A 221 4.43 6.71 -6.98
CA VAL A 221 4.29 7.50 -5.74
C VAL A 221 2.86 8.03 -5.54
N TYR A 222 2.08 8.13 -6.62
CA TYR A 222 0.71 8.64 -6.62
C TYR A 222 -0.35 7.56 -6.32
N GLU A 223 0.05 6.29 -6.43
CA GLU A 223 -0.77 5.13 -6.10
C GLU A 223 -0.76 4.85 -4.60
N GLY A 224 -1.77 4.13 -4.11
CA GLY A 224 -1.82 3.76 -2.70
C GLY A 224 -2.95 2.79 -2.33
N PRO A 225 -2.75 1.97 -1.29
CA PRO A 225 -3.67 0.91 -0.90
C PRO A 225 -5.04 1.38 -0.35
N VAL A 226 -5.12 2.53 0.31
CA VAL A 226 -6.40 3.12 0.79
C VAL A 226 -7.17 3.75 -0.37
N ARG A 227 -6.48 4.36 -1.35
CA ARG A 227 -7.07 4.89 -2.58
C ARG A 227 -7.63 3.77 -3.46
N ASP A 228 -6.87 2.70 -3.67
CA ASP A 228 -7.34 1.53 -4.41
C ASP A 228 -8.58 0.92 -3.75
N HIS A 229 -8.58 0.82 -2.41
CA HIS A 229 -9.76 0.41 -1.65
C HIS A 229 -10.93 1.41 -1.76
N ALA A 230 -10.68 2.71 -1.75
CA ALA A 230 -11.71 3.75 -1.91
C ALA A 230 -12.33 3.75 -3.32
N LEU A 231 -11.56 3.38 -4.35
CA LEU A 231 -12.03 3.12 -5.71
C LEU A 231 -12.91 1.87 -5.77
N ALA A 232 -12.43 0.74 -5.24
CA ALA A 232 -13.18 -0.51 -5.19
C ALA A 232 -14.50 -0.36 -4.42
N THR A 233 -14.48 0.33 -3.28
CA THR A 233 -15.68 0.61 -2.47
C THR A 233 -16.68 1.49 -3.22
N ALA A 234 -16.23 2.54 -3.92
CA ALA A 234 -17.12 3.37 -4.74
C ALA A 234 -17.76 2.57 -5.88
N ARG A 235 -17.00 1.65 -6.50
CA ARG A 235 -17.49 0.71 -7.52
C ARG A 235 -18.41 -0.40 -6.96
N GLY A 236 -18.61 -0.46 -5.64
CA GLY A 236 -19.38 -1.52 -4.98
C GLY A 236 -18.71 -2.90 -5.03
N GLN A 237 -17.39 -2.93 -5.23
CA GLN A 237 -16.55 -4.13 -5.25
C GLN A 237 -16.08 -4.51 -3.83
N SER A 238 -16.06 -3.55 -2.91
CA SER A 238 -15.75 -3.73 -1.49
C SER A 238 -16.90 -3.26 -0.59
N SER A 239 -16.97 -3.79 0.63
CA SER A 239 -17.92 -3.37 1.66
C SER A 239 -17.70 -1.92 2.11
N PRO A 240 -18.75 -1.18 2.52
CA PRO A 240 -18.61 0.14 3.13
C PRO A 240 -17.73 0.13 4.38
N ASN A 241 -16.92 1.17 4.55
CA ASN A 241 -15.90 1.27 5.61
C ASN A 241 -15.57 2.74 5.91
N ASP A 242 -15.10 3.02 7.13
CA ASP A 242 -14.62 4.35 7.50
C ASP A 242 -13.23 4.63 6.90
N ILE A 243 -13.06 5.80 6.31
CA ILE A 243 -11.75 6.33 5.91
C ILE A 243 -11.40 7.50 6.81
N TYR A 244 -10.28 7.39 7.53
CA TYR A 244 -9.63 8.51 8.21
C TYR A 244 -8.86 9.34 7.19
N VAL A 245 -8.98 10.66 7.29
CA VAL A 245 -8.30 11.62 6.44
C VAL A 245 -7.66 12.68 7.33
N ALA A 246 -6.37 12.94 7.15
CA ALA A 246 -5.73 14.14 7.67
C ALA A 246 -4.90 14.81 6.57
N SER A 247 -4.94 16.14 6.48
CA SER A 247 -4.05 16.88 5.57
C SER A 247 -3.53 18.18 6.16
N SER A 248 -2.36 18.58 5.67
CA SER A 248 -1.78 19.92 5.78
C SER A 248 -1.47 20.42 4.36
N GLU A 249 -0.91 21.62 4.21
CA GLU A 249 -0.46 22.14 2.89
C GLU A 249 0.46 21.14 2.16
N ASP A 250 1.45 20.59 2.89
CA ASP A 250 2.46 19.68 2.32
C ASP A 250 2.22 18.18 2.55
N ALA A 251 1.04 17.75 3.00
CA ALA A 251 0.86 16.34 3.35
C ALA A 251 -0.58 15.83 3.33
N VAL A 252 -0.72 14.53 3.06
CA VAL A 252 -1.93 13.76 3.38
C VAL A 252 -1.58 12.49 4.14
N VAL A 253 -2.45 12.10 5.05
CA VAL A 253 -2.52 10.80 5.71
C VAL A 253 -3.91 10.23 5.43
N LEU A 254 -3.96 9.03 4.85
CA LEU A 254 -5.19 8.26 4.70
C LEU A 254 -5.07 6.96 5.51
N ALA A 255 -6.13 6.53 6.17
CA ALA A 255 -6.13 5.23 6.84
C ALA A 255 -7.51 4.56 6.82
N THR A 256 -7.52 3.22 6.82
CA THR A 256 -8.74 2.42 6.92
C THR A 256 -8.49 1.04 7.51
N VAL A 257 -9.56 0.30 7.75
CA VAL A 257 -9.55 -1.13 8.07
C VAL A 257 -10.26 -1.88 6.95
N VAL A 258 -9.61 -2.89 6.39
CA VAL A 258 -10.14 -3.76 5.33
C VAL A 258 -9.72 -5.20 5.62
N ASP A 259 -10.68 -6.14 5.56
CA ASP A 259 -10.47 -7.59 5.67
C ASP A 259 -9.60 -8.08 6.86
N GLY A 260 -9.58 -7.32 7.96
CA GLY A 260 -8.79 -7.62 9.15
C GLY A 260 -7.42 -6.95 9.21
N GLU A 261 -7.02 -6.22 8.18
CA GLU A 261 -5.80 -5.41 8.14
C GLU A 261 -6.09 -3.92 8.44
N TYR A 262 -5.17 -3.30 9.18
CA TYR A 262 -4.99 -1.86 9.21
C TYR A 262 -4.20 -1.43 7.98
N VAL A 263 -4.72 -0.47 7.21
CA VAL A 263 -4.10 0.00 5.98
C VAL A 263 -3.95 1.52 6.04
N ARG A 264 -2.75 2.01 5.77
CA ARG A 264 -2.39 3.43 5.84
C ARG A 264 -1.59 3.89 4.63
N GLU A 265 -1.84 5.12 4.21
CA GLU A 265 -1.01 5.90 3.28
C GLU A 265 -0.56 7.21 3.91
N VAL A 266 0.63 7.66 3.55
CA VAL A 266 1.10 9.00 3.84
C VAL A 266 1.90 9.53 2.66
N PHE A 267 1.68 10.79 2.30
CA PHE A 267 2.46 11.54 1.33
C PHE A 267 2.96 12.85 1.97
N ARG A 268 4.23 13.19 1.75
CA ARG A 268 4.92 14.39 2.28
C ARG A 268 5.62 15.15 1.15
N THR A 269 4.98 16.17 0.57
CA THR A 269 5.57 16.96 -0.53
C THR A 269 6.79 17.77 -0.06
N ASP A 270 6.83 18.17 1.21
CA ASP A 270 7.99 18.83 1.84
C ASP A 270 9.27 17.96 1.86
N ARG A 271 9.13 16.66 1.59
CA ARG A 271 10.23 15.68 1.55
C ARG A 271 10.55 15.17 0.16
N TRP A 272 9.93 15.72 -0.89
CA TRP A 272 10.16 15.26 -2.25
C TRP A 272 10.80 16.34 -3.11
N ASP A 273 12.11 16.24 -3.31
CA ASP A 273 12.80 17.00 -4.34
C ASP A 273 12.78 16.21 -5.67
N ARG A 274 11.82 16.57 -6.53
CA ARG A 274 11.68 16.03 -7.90
C ARG A 274 12.83 16.41 -8.83
N GLY A 275 13.56 17.48 -8.53
CA GLY A 275 14.77 17.89 -9.26
C GLY A 275 16.05 17.32 -8.66
N GLY A 276 15.92 16.42 -7.68
CA GLY A 276 17.01 15.82 -6.93
C GLY A 276 17.96 14.98 -7.78
N GLY A 277 19.14 14.71 -7.23
CA GLY A 277 20.09 13.77 -7.82
C GLY A 277 19.69 12.31 -7.61
N ASP A 278 20.33 11.43 -8.39
CA ASP A 278 20.14 9.98 -8.29
C ASP A 278 20.54 9.45 -6.91
N ILE A 279 19.83 8.42 -6.44
CA ILE A 279 20.12 7.73 -5.19
C ILE A 279 20.26 6.21 -5.42
N SER A 280 21.30 5.61 -4.82
CA SER A 280 21.53 4.17 -4.89
C SER A 280 20.63 3.40 -3.93
N ASN A 281 20.34 2.15 -4.29
CA ASN A 281 19.56 1.21 -3.47
C ASN A 281 20.11 1.11 -2.03
N ASP A 282 21.42 0.91 -1.86
CA ASP A 282 22.07 0.81 -0.54
C ASP A 282 21.85 2.06 0.33
N ALA A 283 21.88 3.26 -0.26
CA ALA A 283 21.64 4.52 0.45
C ALA A 283 20.17 4.67 0.83
N ALA A 284 19.24 4.33 -0.07
CA ALA A 284 17.81 4.36 0.20
C ALA A 284 17.36 3.33 1.25
N ILE A 285 17.99 2.14 1.26
CA ILE A 285 17.86 1.15 2.33
C ILE A 285 18.33 1.78 3.66
N ALA A 286 19.57 2.28 3.73
CA ALA A 286 20.12 2.86 4.96
C ALA A 286 19.29 4.03 5.52
N ILE A 287 18.71 4.88 4.65
CA ILE A 287 17.78 5.95 5.05
C ILE A 287 16.49 5.38 5.64
N THR A 288 15.95 4.31 5.05
CA THR A 288 14.72 3.66 5.54
C THR A 288 14.97 2.90 6.85
N GLU A 289 16.09 2.18 6.98
CA GLU A 289 16.50 1.52 8.22
C GLU A 289 16.72 2.52 9.35
N ALA A 290 17.34 3.68 9.06
CA ALA A 290 17.52 4.74 10.04
C ALA A 290 16.19 5.34 10.51
N ALA A 291 15.20 5.47 9.61
CA ALA A 291 13.89 6.03 9.91
C ALA A 291 12.94 5.05 10.63
N TYR A 292 13.02 3.76 10.32
CA TYR A 292 12.16 2.68 10.84
C TYR A 292 12.98 1.51 11.42
N PRO A 293 13.86 1.74 12.42
CA PRO A 293 14.81 0.72 12.88
C PRO A 293 14.13 -0.51 13.50
N GLU A 294 12.97 -0.33 14.15
CA GLU A 294 12.18 -1.42 14.70
C GLU A 294 11.62 -2.34 13.60
N THR A 295 11.08 -1.76 12.52
CA THR A 295 10.54 -2.52 11.38
C THR A 295 11.65 -3.19 10.56
N ALA A 296 12.76 -2.50 10.33
CA ALA A 296 13.93 -3.04 9.64
C ALA A 296 14.58 -4.23 10.41
N ALA A 297 14.47 -4.25 11.74
CA ALA A 297 14.95 -5.37 12.54
C ALA A 297 14.10 -6.66 12.39
N LEU A 298 12.88 -6.58 11.84
CA LEU A 298 11.99 -7.72 11.58
C LEU A 298 12.29 -8.43 10.24
N ARG A 299 12.75 -7.69 9.22
CA ARG A 299 13.13 -8.23 7.92
C ARG A 299 14.10 -7.31 7.19
N GLU A 300 15.03 -7.93 6.45
CA GLU A 300 15.88 -7.26 5.46
C GLU A 300 15.04 -6.49 4.42
N PRO A 301 15.33 -5.19 4.19
CA PRO A 301 14.63 -4.39 3.18
C PRO A 301 15.00 -4.77 1.75
N ASP A 302 14.00 -4.85 0.86
CA ASP A 302 14.19 -4.93 -0.59
C ASP A 302 14.09 -3.53 -1.23
N ALA A 303 14.87 -3.28 -2.28
CA ALA A 303 14.98 -1.98 -2.93
C ALA A 303 14.78 -2.06 -4.45
N PHE A 304 13.85 -1.26 -4.96
CA PHE A 304 13.54 -1.15 -6.37
C PHE A 304 13.33 0.32 -6.76
N GLY A 305 14.04 0.82 -7.77
CA GLY A 305 13.85 2.19 -8.22
C GLY A 305 14.92 2.63 -9.23
N ALA A 306 14.77 3.87 -9.70
CA ALA A 306 15.61 4.47 -10.72
C ALA A 306 15.72 5.98 -10.50
N GLY A 307 16.89 6.54 -10.78
CA GLY A 307 17.17 7.98 -10.65
C GLY A 307 16.90 8.51 -9.24
N ALA A 308 16.09 9.58 -9.15
CA ALA A 308 15.85 10.34 -7.93
C ALA A 308 14.79 9.74 -6.97
N VAL A 309 14.20 8.57 -7.29
CA VAL A 309 13.19 7.91 -6.44
C VAL A 309 13.53 6.43 -6.25
N GLN A 310 13.53 5.97 -4.99
CA GLN A 310 13.76 4.57 -4.64
C GLN A 310 12.62 4.05 -3.76
N ARG A 311 11.99 2.94 -4.17
CA ARG A 311 10.92 2.25 -3.44
C ARG A 311 11.53 1.14 -2.60
N ILE A 312 11.42 1.25 -1.28
CA ILE A 312 11.89 0.23 -0.33
C ILE A 312 10.68 -0.57 0.18
N THR A 313 10.80 -1.88 0.33
CA THR A 313 9.73 -2.75 0.85
C THR A 313 10.27 -3.69 1.92
N ILE A 314 9.61 -3.73 3.08
CA ILE A 314 9.96 -4.56 4.24
C ILE A 314 8.74 -5.44 4.60
N PRO A 315 8.68 -6.70 4.11
CA PRO A 315 7.62 -7.64 4.47
C PRO A 315 7.95 -8.35 5.78
N HIS A 316 7.22 -8.04 6.84
CA HIS A 316 7.42 -8.58 8.20
C HIS A 316 6.27 -9.51 8.62
N GLU A 317 6.39 -10.15 9.77
CA GLU A 317 5.40 -11.13 10.26
C GLU A 317 4.02 -10.52 10.58
N PHE A 318 3.99 -9.23 10.91
CA PHE A 318 2.75 -8.46 11.11
C PHE A 318 2.15 -7.85 9.84
N GLY A 319 2.83 -7.91 8.68
CA GLY A 319 2.36 -7.23 7.46
C GLY A 319 3.48 -6.69 6.57
N VAL A 320 3.30 -5.49 6.00
CA VAL A 320 4.30 -4.87 5.11
C VAL A 320 4.38 -3.35 5.27
N LEU A 321 5.61 -2.86 5.38
CA LEU A 321 5.97 -1.46 5.19
C LEU A 321 6.53 -1.29 3.77
N ARG A 322 6.01 -0.32 3.01
CA ARG A 322 6.59 0.14 1.74
C ARG A 322 6.81 1.65 1.85
N THR A 323 8.01 2.12 1.52
CA THR A 323 8.36 3.54 1.52
C THR A 323 8.90 3.97 0.17
N PHE A 324 8.87 5.26 -0.11
CA PHE A 324 9.62 5.86 -1.20
C PHE A 324 10.57 6.92 -0.63
N VAL A 325 11.84 6.86 -1.05
CA VAL A 325 12.93 7.76 -0.65
C VAL A 325 13.24 8.71 -1.80
N SER A 326 13.32 10.00 -1.52
CA SER A 326 13.73 11.04 -2.47
C SER A 326 15.24 11.22 -2.43
N GLY A 327 15.89 11.15 -3.59
CA GLY A 327 17.35 11.32 -3.73
C GLY A 327 17.85 12.75 -3.51
N GLY A 328 17.04 13.77 -3.83
CA GLY A 328 17.42 15.17 -3.58
C GLY A 328 17.36 15.60 -2.11
N THR A 329 16.50 14.98 -1.30
CA THR A 329 16.38 15.28 0.14
C THR A 329 16.98 14.24 1.06
N GLU A 330 17.27 13.02 0.56
CA GLU A 330 17.65 11.84 1.35
C GLU A 330 16.62 11.50 2.46
N ARG A 331 15.32 11.57 2.14
CA ARG A 331 14.22 11.33 3.11
C ARG A 331 13.11 10.48 2.53
N VAL A 332 12.45 9.71 3.40
CA VAL A 332 11.18 9.03 3.10
C VAL A 332 10.06 10.07 2.97
N PHE A 333 9.37 10.06 1.84
CA PHE A 333 8.31 11.01 1.51
C PHE A 333 6.94 10.36 1.22
N VAL A 334 6.92 9.08 0.84
CA VAL A 334 5.70 8.26 0.82
C VAL A 334 5.87 7.06 1.74
N GLU A 335 4.80 6.72 2.46
CA GLU A 335 4.69 5.51 3.27
C GLU A 335 3.36 4.81 2.96
N HIS A 336 3.41 3.51 2.71
CA HIS A 336 2.26 2.60 2.70
C HIS A 336 2.49 1.50 3.74
N GLN A 337 1.54 1.34 4.66
CA GLN A 337 1.55 0.25 5.64
C GLN A 337 0.31 -0.63 5.48
N ARG A 338 0.51 -1.95 5.59
CA ARG A 338 -0.53 -2.92 5.93
C ARG A 338 -0.09 -3.69 7.16
N VAL A 339 -0.95 -3.82 8.16
CA VAL A 339 -0.66 -4.55 9.41
C VAL A 339 -1.87 -5.38 9.82
N ASP A 340 -1.69 -6.67 10.14
CA ASP A 340 -2.75 -7.53 10.68
C ASP A 340 -3.20 -7.02 12.06
N LEU A 341 -4.49 -6.72 12.20
CA LEU A 341 -5.08 -6.20 13.43
C LEU A 341 -5.16 -7.24 14.55
N ALA A 342 -5.06 -8.54 14.25
CA ALA A 342 -4.99 -9.59 15.26
C ALA A 342 -3.61 -9.66 15.94
N ALA A 343 -2.59 -9.00 15.37
CA ALA A 343 -1.23 -8.99 15.87
C ALA A 343 -0.62 -7.57 15.95
N PHE A 344 -1.46 -6.52 15.98
CA PHE A 344 -1.01 -5.13 16.04
C PHE A 344 -0.34 -4.83 17.40
N PRO A 345 0.96 -4.45 17.45
CA PRO A 345 1.72 -4.43 18.70
C PRO A 345 1.51 -3.15 19.55
N ASP A 346 1.31 -2.00 18.91
CA ASP A 346 1.31 -0.69 19.56
C ASP A 346 -0.06 -0.25 20.08
N THR A 347 -0.54 -0.85 21.17
CA THR A 347 -1.80 -0.41 21.81
C THR A 347 -1.65 -0.15 23.31
N GLU A 348 -2.45 0.78 23.84
CA GLU A 348 -2.66 0.93 25.28
C GLU A 348 -4.12 0.60 25.64
N PRO A 349 -4.39 -0.25 26.64
CA PRO A 349 -5.76 -0.57 27.05
C PRO A 349 -6.34 0.49 28.01
N VAL A 350 -7.58 0.91 27.75
CA VAL A 350 -8.44 1.63 28.69
C VAL A 350 -9.67 0.76 28.97
N ALA A 351 -9.90 0.39 30.23
CA ALA A 351 -10.95 -0.56 30.60
C ALA A 351 -12.02 0.05 31.54
N ALA A 352 -13.25 -0.44 31.42
CA ALA A 352 -14.35 -0.16 32.34
C ALA A 352 -15.27 -1.39 32.47
N ALA A 353 -15.75 -1.64 33.69
CA ALA A 353 -16.73 -2.67 33.96
C ALA A 353 -18.04 -2.05 34.47
N GLY A 354 -19.19 -2.62 34.07
CA GLY A 354 -20.52 -2.14 34.43
C GLY A 354 -21.63 -2.94 33.74
N ASP A 355 -22.82 -2.98 34.33
CA ASP A 355 -24.02 -3.64 33.77
C ASP A 355 -23.83 -5.10 33.29
N GLY A 356 -22.86 -5.82 33.85
CA GLY A 356 -22.52 -7.21 33.46
C GLY A 356 -21.56 -7.31 32.28
N PHE A 357 -20.96 -6.21 31.84
CA PHE A 357 -19.87 -6.20 30.85
C PHE A 357 -18.55 -5.73 31.46
N ASN A 358 -17.47 -6.35 31.03
CA ASN A 358 -16.11 -5.86 31.16
C ASN A 358 -15.62 -5.45 29.76
N VAL A 359 -15.42 -4.15 29.55
CA VAL A 359 -15.09 -3.54 28.26
C VAL A 359 -13.65 -3.04 28.29
N THR A 360 -12.85 -3.47 27.32
CA THR A 360 -11.50 -2.96 27.09
C THR A 360 -11.44 -2.26 25.74
N VAL A 361 -10.89 -1.05 25.71
CA VAL A 361 -10.60 -0.28 24.49
C VAL A 361 -9.08 -0.18 24.35
N GLU A 362 -8.53 -0.92 23.39
CA GLU A 362 -7.13 -0.82 22.98
C GLU A 362 -7.01 0.39 22.04
N ARG A 363 -6.46 1.48 22.57
CA ARG A 363 -6.31 2.76 21.87
C ARG A 363 -4.92 2.92 21.25
N THR A 364 -4.85 3.69 20.17
CA THR A 364 -3.62 4.05 19.46
C THR A 364 -3.57 5.54 19.15
N TYR A 365 -2.59 5.93 18.33
CA TYR A 365 -2.44 7.26 17.77
C TYR A 365 -3.53 7.64 16.73
N PRO A 366 -3.69 8.94 16.40
CA PRO A 366 -4.68 9.42 15.43
C PRO A 366 -4.60 8.74 14.06
N GLY A 367 -5.75 8.24 13.60
CA GLY A 367 -5.87 7.44 12.38
C GLY A 367 -5.39 6.00 12.51
N GLY A 368 -4.76 5.60 13.62
CA GLY A 368 -4.44 4.22 13.95
C GLY A 368 -5.67 3.39 14.36
N PRO A 369 -5.54 2.07 14.47
CA PRO A 369 -6.67 1.19 14.77
C PRO A 369 -7.08 1.22 16.25
N VAL A 370 -8.37 1.09 16.53
CA VAL A 370 -8.90 0.96 17.90
C VAL A 370 -9.71 -0.32 17.97
N THR A 371 -9.34 -1.21 18.88
CA THR A 371 -10.08 -2.46 19.16
C THR A 371 -10.91 -2.27 20.43
N VAL A 372 -12.21 -2.56 20.35
CA VAL A 372 -13.11 -2.60 21.50
C VAL A 372 -13.51 -4.04 21.72
N THR A 373 -13.14 -4.58 22.89
CA THR A 373 -13.46 -5.95 23.31
C THR A 373 -14.47 -5.92 24.44
N VAL A 374 -15.57 -6.66 24.30
CA VAL A 374 -16.66 -6.75 25.26
C VAL A 374 -16.77 -8.19 25.77
N LEU A 375 -16.46 -8.38 27.04
CA LEU A 375 -16.60 -9.65 27.75
C LEU A 375 -17.74 -9.56 28.77
N ASP A 376 -18.34 -10.69 29.10
CA ASP A 376 -19.29 -10.82 30.21
C ASP A 376 -18.52 -10.81 31.55
N ASP A 377 -18.97 -9.99 32.50
CA ASP A 377 -18.23 -9.71 33.76
C ASP A 377 -18.30 -10.89 34.76
N GLU A 378 -19.29 -11.78 34.64
CA GLU A 378 -19.43 -12.95 35.53
C GLU A 378 -18.67 -14.17 35.01
N THR A 379 -18.66 -14.39 33.70
CA THR A 379 -18.10 -15.59 33.05
C THR A 379 -16.74 -15.36 32.41
N GLY A 380 -16.43 -14.12 32.00
CA GLY A 380 -15.27 -13.80 31.17
C GLY A 380 -15.40 -14.23 29.70
N GLU A 381 -16.57 -14.72 29.28
CA GLU A 381 -16.79 -15.13 27.89
C GLU A 381 -17.06 -13.91 26.98
N PRO A 382 -16.70 -13.94 25.69
CA PRO A 382 -16.95 -12.82 24.78
C PRO A 382 -18.43 -12.64 24.44
N VAL A 383 -18.88 -11.38 24.35
CA VAL A 383 -20.29 -11.07 24.05
C VAL A 383 -20.43 -10.54 22.63
N SER A 384 -21.02 -11.37 21.76
CA SER A 384 -21.31 -11.02 20.36
C SER A 384 -22.62 -10.24 20.19
N GLY A 385 -22.72 -9.45 19.11
CA GLY A 385 -23.92 -8.71 18.73
C GLY A 385 -24.18 -7.42 19.52
N VAL A 386 -23.29 -7.03 20.43
CA VAL A 386 -23.44 -5.82 21.26
C VAL A 386 -23.15 -4.58 20.41
N THR A 387 -24.02 -3.58 20.43
CA THR A 387 -23.85 -2.36 19.63
C THR A 387 -22.83 -1.43 20.28
N VAL A 388 -21.86 -0.95 19.51
CA VAL A 388 -20.83 -0.02 19.98
C VAL A 388 -20.84 1.27 19.17
N THR A 389 -20.81 2.40 19.88
CA THR A 389 -20.82 3.73 19.29
C THR A 389 -19.64 4.58 19.76
N LYS A 390 -19.27 5.57 18.95
CA LYS A 390 -18.17 6.53 19.19
C LYS A 390 -18.67 7.96 19.05
N SER A 391 -18.31 8.83 20.01
CA SER A 391 -18.48 10.29 19.88
C SER A 391 -17.15 11.00 20.11
N VAL A 392 -16.85 12.02 19.32
CA VAL A 392 -15.59 12.80 19.36
C VAL A 392 -15.92 14.25 19.74
N GLY A 393 -15.10 14.89 20.59
CA GLY A 393 -15.23 16.32 20.89
C GLY A 393 -16.58 16.77 21.49
N GLY A 394 -17.39 15.83 22.01
CA GLY A 394 -18.76 16.10 22.47
C GLY A 394 -19.82 16.18 21.36
N GLY A 395 -19.47 15.85 20.11
CA GLY A 395 -20.40 15.72 18.99
C GLY A 395 -21.27 14.46 19.03
N ASP A 396 -22.07 14.27 17.98
CA ASP A 396 -23.01 13.15 17.90
C ASP A 396 -22.33 11.77 17.99
N SER A 397 -23.00 10.84 18.68
CA SER A 397 -22.57 9.45 18.75
C SER A 397 -22.91 8.72 17.45
N ARG A 398 -21.91 8.06 16.84
CA ARG A 398 -22.05 7.28 15.60
C ARG A 398 -21.80 5.81 15.90
N ALA A 399 -22.61 4.92 15.33
CA ALA A 399 -22.36 3.49 15.43
C ALA A 399 -21.06 3.11 14.70
N ILE A 400 -20.19 2.36 15.36
CA ILE A 400 -19.04 1.70 14.75
C ILE A 400 -19.52 0.38 14.12
N GLY A 401 -20.33 -0.37 14.86
CA GLY A 401 -20.81 -1.68 14.47
C GLY A 401 -21.38 -2.44 15.66
N ALA A 402 -21.55 -3.75 15.48
CA ALA A 402 -21.79 -4.70 16.57
C ALA A 402 -20.56 -5.59 16.76
N THR A 403 -20.38 -6.13 17.96
CA THR A 403 -19.30 -7.07 18.27
C THR A 403 -19.45 -8.39 17.52
N ASP A 404 -18.31 -8.97 17.10
CA ASP A 404 -18.23 -10.27 16.44
C ASP A 404 -18.33 -11.45 17.43
N GLU A 405 -18.10 -12.68 16.95
CA GLU A 405 -18.12 -13.90 17.79
C GLU A 405 -17.04 -13.93 18.88
N ASN A 406 -16.01 -13.10 18.76
CA ASN A 406 -14.94 -12.92 19.75
C ASN A 406 -15.19 -11.71 20.68
N GLY A 407 -16.38 -11.11 20.62
CA GLY A 407 -16.73 -9.92 21.40
C GLY A 407 -16.03 -8.65 20.93
N VAL A 408 -15.46 -8.65 19.72
CA VAL A 408 -14.61 -7.57 19.20
C VAL A 408 -15.34 -6.72 18.17
N VAL A 409 -15.12 -5.41 18.23
CA VAL A 409 -15.41 -4.48 17.13
C VAL A 409 -14.27 -3.48 16.98
N ARG A 410 -13.95 -3.10 15.74
CA ARG A 410 -12.79 -2.25 15.42
C ARG A 410 -13.19 -0.94 14.73
N THR A 411 -12.40 0.11 14.95
CA THR A 411 -12.56 1.43 14.32
C THR A 411 -11.21 2.12 14.15
N LEU A 412 -11.21 3.37 13.70
CA LEU A 412 -10.02 4.23 13.66
C LEU A 412 -10.05 5.25 14.80
N SER A 413 -8.88 5.53 15.38
CA SER A 413 -8.69 6.51 16.45
C SER A 413 -8.88 7.94 15.91
N PRO A 414 -9.74 8.77 16.53
CA PRO A 414 -9.81 10.21 16.24
C PRO A 414 -8.51 10.95 16.59
N ALA A 415 -8.41 12.22 16.20
CA ALA A 415 -7.33 13.11 16.65
C ALA A 415 -7.61 13.82 17.99
N GLU A 416 -8.86 13.79 18.46
CA GLU A 416 -9.31 14.43 19.69
C GLU A 416 -9.77 13.38 20.71
N PRO A 417 -9.88 13.72 22.02
CA PRO A 417 -10.48 12.86 23.02
C PRO A 417 -11.89 12.41 22.63
N TYR A 418 -12.16 11.12 22.85
CA TYR A 418 -13.40 10.48 22.43
C TYR A 418 -14.00 9.60 23.51
N ARG A 419 -15.24 9.19 23.26
CA ARG A 419 -16.04 8.31 24.12
C ARG A 419 -16.43 7.07 23.33
N ILE A 420 -16.31 5.91 23.94
CA ILE A 420 -16.90 4.66 23.48
C ILE A 420 -18.12 4.36 24.35
N THR A 421 -19.21 3.90 23.75
CA THR A 421 -20.42 3.48 24.45
C THR A 421 -20.87 2.14 23.91
N VAL A 422 -21.04 1.19 24.82
CA VAL A 422 -21.39 -0.22 24.57
C VAL A 422 -22.82 -0.41 25.06
N VAL A 423 -23.71 -0.88 24.17
CA VAL A 423 -25.16 -0.93 24.40
C VAL A 423 -25.72 -2.29 24.00
N ASP A 424 -26.41 -2.93 24.94
CA ASP A 424 -27.28 -4.08 24.71
C ASP A 424 -28.46 -4.01 25.68
N GLU A 425 -29.57 -3.44 25.22
CA GLU A 425 -30.65 -2.93 26.10
C GLU A 425 -31.18 -4.01 27.08
N PRO A 426 -31.21 -3.72 28.40
CA PRO A 426 -31.06 -2.41 29.05
C PRO A 426 -29.63 -2.07 29.52
N ARG A 427 -28.61 -2.89 29.21
CA ARG A 427 -27.23 -2.75 29.70
C ARG A 427 -26.46 -1.68 28.94
N VAL A 428 -25.74 -0.80 29.64
CA VAL A 428 -24.90 0.24 29.02
C VAL A 428 -23.58 0.42 29.78
N VAL A 429 -22.45 0.38 29.05
CA VAL A 429 -21.13 0.81 29.56
C VAL A 429 -20.61 1.99 28.75
N VAL A 430 -20.07 2.99 29.45
CA VAL A 430 -19.52 4.21 28.85
C VAL A 430 -18.06 4.37 29.29
N LEU A 431 -17.16 4.49 28.31
CA LEU A 431 -15.78 4.91 28.51
C LEU A 431 -15.65 6.32 27.93
N ASP A 432 -15.41 7.32 28.77
CA ASP A 432 -15.31 8.73 28.37
C ASP A 432 -13.89 9.26 28.60
N GLY A 433 -13.51 10.31 27.87
CA GLY A 433 -12.18 10.90 27.97
C GLY A 433 -11.05 10.00 27.49
N ILE A 434 -11.29 9.12 26.51
CA ILE A 434 -10.24 8.31 25.89
C ILE A 434 -9.40 9.23 25.01
N GLU A 435 -8.18 9.52 25.45
CA GLU A 435 -7.21 10.33 24.70
C GLU A 435 -6.47 9.44 23.69
N PRO A 436 -6.31 9.85 22.41
CA PRO A 436 -5.41 9.18 21.47
C PRO A 436 -3.95 9.22 21.93
N LEU A 437 -3.16 8.22 21.55
CA LEU A 437 -1.72 8.19 21.85
C LEU A 437 -0.94 9.18 20.95
N PRO A 438 0.28 9.60 21.35
CA PRO A 438 1.20 10.27 20.42
C PRO A 438 1.50 9.38 19.20
N THR A 439 1.55 9.95 18.00
CA THR A 439 1.96 9.20 16.80
C THR A 439 3.41 8.73 16.93
N PRO A 440 3.71 7.43 16.76
CA PRO A 440 5.08 6.91 16.77
C PRO A 440 5.78 7.32 15.48
N ARG A 441 6.32 8.54 15.42
CA ARG A 441 6.93 9.10 14.21
C ARG A 441 8.24 8.36 13.83
N PRO A 442 8.64 8.38 12.55
CA PRO A 442 9.96 7.89 12.12
C PRO A 442 11.08 8.65 12.84
N VAL A 443 12.24 8.01 13.02
CA VAL A 443 13.38 8.68 13.65
C VAL A 443 13.81 9.87 12.78
N GLY A 444 13.94 11.06 13.39
CA GLY A 444 14.24 12.31 12.67
C GLY A 444 13.04 13.00 12.02
N ASP A 445 11.81 12.59 12.31
CA ASP A 445 10.56 13.33 12.03
C ASP A 445 10.09 14.11 13.29
N GLU A 446 10.96 14.98 13.82
CA GLU A 446 10.65 15.96 14.89
C GLU A 446 10.24 17.33 14.36
#